data_AF-A0A5E4Z7U1-F1
#
_entry.id   AF-A0A5E4Z7U1-F1
#
_cell.length_a   1.000
_cell.length_b   1.000
_cell.length_c   1.000
_cell.angle_alpha   90.00
_cell.angle_beta   90.00
_cell.angle_gamma   90.00
#
_symmetry.space_group_name_H-M   'P 1'
#
loop_
_entity.id
_entity.type
_entity.pdbx_description
1 polymer ?
#
loop_
_entity_poly.entity_id
_entity_poly.type
_entity_poly.pdbx_seq_one_letter_code
_entity_poly.pdbx_strand_id
1 'polypeptide(L)'
;MNRRAEVPCVGYIDLVFFDGLMNEAVCLGGAGFVSASEDEMAWENVPAFSGYSSFQADRKDANGDIIEEKSVSAETCEALMGQPISDLISMGRAKRKAELAGYTLEGKV
;
A
#
# COMPACT_ATOMS: atom_id res chain seq x y z
N MET A 1 -1.80 -31.65 -13.30
CA MET A 1 -2.00 -30.49 -12.40
C MET A 1 -1.67 -29.24 -13.20
N ASN A 2 -2.68 -28.63 -13.83
CA ASN A 2 -2.47 -27.40 -14.61
C ASN A 2 -2.40 -26.23 -13.64
N ARG A 3 -1.19 -25.80 -13.29
CA ARG A 3 -0.97 -24.48 -12.71
C ARG A 3 -1.34 -23.47 -13.80
N ARG A 4 -2.51 -22.81 -13.67
CA ARG A 4 -2.78 -21.58 -14.43
C ARG A 4 -1.61 -20.64 -14.10
N ALA A 5 -0.88 -20.17 -15.11
CA ALA A 5 0.11 -19.13 -14.91
C ALA A 5 -0.62 -17.94 -14.29
N GLU A 6 -0.14 -17.48 -13.13
CA GLU A 6 -0.60 -16.22 -12.54
C GLU A 6 -0.28 -15.12 -13.54
N VAL A 7 -1.28 -14.31 -13.89
CA VAL A 7 -1.06 -13.15 -14.75
C VAL A 7 -0.32 -12.13 -13.89
N PRO A 8 0.91 -11.72 -14.26
CA PRO A 8 1.66 -10.76 -13.47
C PRO A 8 0.93 -9.41 -13.46
N CYS A 9 0.93 -8.75 -12.30
CA CYS A 9 0.43 -7.37 -12.22
C CYS A 9 1.37 -6.44 -13.01
N VAL A 10 0.78 -5.43 -13.64
CA VAL A 10 1.50 -4.37 -14.37
C VAL A 10 1.77 -3.14 -13.52
N GLY A 11 1.07 -3.03 -12.39
CA GLY A 11 1.21 -1.94 -11.43
C GLY A 11 0.42 -2.20 -10.15
N TYR A 12 0.67 -1.36 -9.14
CA TYR A 12 0.03 -1.41 -7.83
C TYR A 12 -0.29 0.00 -7.34
N ILE A 13 -1.30 0.13 -6.49
CA ILE A 13 -1.53 1.33 -5.68
C ILE A 13 -1.59 0.89 -4.23
N ASP A 14 -0.60 1.33 -3.44
CA ASP A 14 -0.54 1.08 -2.01
C ASP A 14 -0.97 2.32 -1.23
N LEU A 15 -1.72 2.11 -0.15
CA LEU A 15 -2.00 3.13 0.86
C LEU A 15 -0.98 3.00 1.98
N VAL A 16 -0.32 4.10 2.30
CA VAL A 16 0.79 4.16 3.26
C VAL A 16 0.48 5.17 4.34
N PHE A 17 0.79 4.79 5.58
CA PHE A 17 0.78 5.67 6.74
C PHE A 17 2.20 5.90 7.24
N PHE A 18 2.61 7.16 7.33
CA PHE A 18 3.85 7.58 7.97
C PHE A 18 3.64 7.71 9.47
N ASP A 19 4.05 6.67 10.19
CA ASP A 19 3.94 6.59 11.64
C ASP A 19 5.04 7.42 12.30
N GLY A 20 4.75 8.70 12.53
CA GLY A 20 5.70 9.62 13.15
C GLY A 20 6.12 9.25 14.58
N LEU A 21 5.36 8.39 15.28
CA LEU A 21 5.72 7.93 16.63
C LEU A 21 6.80 6.84 16.59
N MET A 22 6.70 5.95 15.61
CA MET A 22 7.65 4.84 15.43
C MET A 22 8.76 5.18 14.43
N ASN A 23 8.62 6.30 13.71
CA ASN A 23 9.47 6.71 12.59
C ASN A 23 9.52 5.64 11.48
N GLU A 24 8.36 5.10 11.12
CA GLU A 24 8.21 4.00 10.15
C GLU A 24 7.12 4.30 9.11
N ALA A 25 7.26 3.74 7.91
CA ALA A 25 6.19 3.68 6.93
C ALA A 25 5.43 2.36 7.09
N VAL A 26 4.11 2.45 7.19
CA VAL A 26 3.20 1.33 7.41
C VAL A 26 2.27 1.20 6.20
N CYS A 27 2.35 0.07 5.50
CA CYS A 27 1.39 -0.26 4.46
C CYS A 27 0.02 -0.60 5.09
N LEU A 28 -1.01 0.15 4.71
CA LEU A 28 -2.39 -0.02 5.15
C LEU A 28 -3.16 -1.03 4.29
N GLY A 29 -2.68 -1.28 3.08
CA GLY A 29 -3.34 -2.09 2.07
C GLY A 29 -3.13 -1.49 0.68
N GLY A 30 -3.77 -2.06 -0.32
CA GLY A 30 -3.63 -1.63 -1.71
C GLY A 30 -4.27 -2.60 -2.69
N ALA A 31 -4.12 -2.32 -3.96
CA ALA A 31 -4.58 -3.16 -5.06
C ALA A 31 -3.48 -3.34 -6.11
N GLY A 32 -3.44 -4.51 -6.74
CA GLY A 32 -2.63 -4.79 -7.92
C GLY A 32 -3.51 -4.85 -9.17
N PHE A 33 -2.97 -4.40 -10.30
CA PHE A 33 -3.70 -4.28 -11.56
C PHE A 33 -3.04 -5.12 -12.65
N VAL A 34 -3.83 -5.77 -13.49
CA VAL A 34 -3.32 -6.60 -14.61
C VAL A 34 -3.38 -5.89 -15.96
N SER A 35 -4.01 -4.71 -16.02
CA SER A 35 -4.05 -3.83 -17.19
C SER A 35 -3.58 -2.43 -16.83
N ALA A 36 -2.78 -1.82 -17.72
CA ALA A 36 -2.29 -0.46 -17.54
C ALA A 36 -3.44 0.56 -17.53
N SER A 37 -4.51 0.29 -18.29
CA SER A 37 -5.69 1.16 -18.30
C SER A 37 -6.48 1.10 -16.98
N GLU A 38 -6.54 -0.07 -16.35
CA GLU A 38 -7.22 -0.22 -15.05
C GLU A 38 -6.42 0.46 -13.95
N ASP A 39 -5.09 0.32 -13.98
CA ASP A 39 -4.16 1.00 -13.08
C ASP A 39 -4.28 2.53 -13.20
N GLU A 40 -4.21 3.07 -14.43
CA GLU A 40 -4.35 4.50 -14.70
C GLU A 40 -5.73 5.03 -14.26
N MET A 41 -6.80 4.32 -14.60
CA MET A 41 -8.15 4.70 -14.17
C MET A 41 -8.31 4.66 -12.65
N ALA A 42 -7.74 3.66 -11.98
CA ALA A 42 -7.79 3.59 -10.52
C ALA A 42 -7.02 4.75 -9.90
N TRP A 43 -5.84 5.07 -10.42
CA TRP A 43 -5.01 6.17 -9.94
C TRP A 43 -5.71 7.52 -10.06
N GLU A 44 -6.33 7.81 -11.20
CA GLU A 44 -7.08 9.07 -11.41
C GLU A 44 -8.25 9.22 -10.44
N ASN A 45 -8.86 8.10 -10.02
CA ASN A 45 -9.95 8.11 -9.05
C ASN A 45 -9.50 8.26 -7.59
N VAL A 46 -8.20 8.17 -7.28
CA VAL A 46 -7.68 8.47 -5.94
C VAL A 46 -7.67 9.98 -5.73
N PRO A 47 -8.50 10.53 -4.80
CA PRO A 47 -8.57 11.96 -4.56
C PRO A 47 -7.30 12.46 -3.85
N ALA A 48 -6.61 13.41 -4.47
CA ALA A 48 -5.49 14.08 -3.82
C ALA A 48 -5.99 15.03 -2.71
N PHE A 49 -5.36 14.93 -1.55
CA PHE A 49 -5.58 15.83 -0.43
C PHE A 49 -4.60 17.01 -0.50
N SER A 50 -5.13 18.24 -0.46
CA SER A 50 -4.34 19.46 -0.64
C SER A 50 -3.64 19.95 0.63
N GLY A 51 -3.91 19.33 1.79
CA GLY A 51 -3.29 19.67 3.07
C GLY A 51 -2.13 18.75 3.45
N TYR A 52 -1.57 18.99 4.64
CA TYR A 52 -0.62 18.06 5.24
C TYR A 52 -1.35 16.79 5.69
N SER A 53 -0.83 15.64 5.31
CA SER A 53 -1.34 14.33 5.72
C SER A 53 -0.18 13.40 6.06
N SER A 54 -0.41 12.52 7.03
CA SER A 54 0.47 11.38 7.29
C SER A 54 0.13 10.17 6.42
N PHE A 55 -0.81 10.31 5.48
CA PHE A 55 -1.24 9.24 4.57
C PHE A 55 -0.92 9.57 3.12
N GLN A 56 -0.49 8.55 2.39
CA GLN A 56 -0.12 8.66 0.99
C GLN A 56 -0.67 7.46 0.20
N ALA A 57 -0.99 7.69 -1.06
CA ALA A 57 -1.18 6.64 -2.04
C ALA A 57 0.06 6.60 -2.94
N ASP A 58 0.69 5.45 -3.03
CA ASP A 58 1.88 5.20 -3.85
C ASP A 58 1.48 4.37 -5.05
N ARG A 59 1.53 4.97 -6.25
CA ARG A 59 1.41 4.22 -7.50
C ARG A 59 2.77 3.62 -7.83
N LYS A 60 2.81 2.31 -8.04
CA LYS A 60 4.02 1.54 -8.28
C LYS A 60 3.94 0.80 -9.61
N ASP A 61 5.09 0.62 -10.24
CA ASP A 61 5.22 -0.22 -11.42
C ASP A 61 5.22 -1.72 -11.07
N ALA A 62 5.38 -2.58 -12.07
CA ALA A 62 5.41 -4.04 -11.90
C ALA A 62 6.58 -4.54 -11.02
N ASN A 63 7.66 -3.76 -10.88
CA ASN A 63 8.80 -4.09 -10.01
C ASN A 63 8.58 -3.65 -8.56
N GLY A 64 7.51 -2.88 -8.31
CA GLY A 64 7.23 -2.29 -7.01
C GLY A 64 7.90 -0.94 -6.78
N ASP A 65 8.49 -0.34 -7.82
CA ASP A 65 9.08 0.98 -7.75
C ASP A 65 7.99 2.05 -7.79
N ILE A 66 8.06 3.03 -6.88
CA ILE A 66 7.11 4.15 -6.84
C ILE A 66 7.36 5.05 -8.06
N ILE A 67 6.31 5.27 -8.85
CA ILE A 67 6.32 6.12 -10.04
C ILE A 67 5.56 7.43 -9.82
N GLU A 68 4.53 7.43 -8.98
CA GLU A 68 3.74 8.60 -8.63
C GLU A 68 3.21 8.48 -7.19
N GLU A 69 2.99 9.62 -6.55
CA GLU A 69 2.52 9.71 -5.16
C GLU A 69 1.41 10.77 -5.04
N LYS A 70 0.41 10.49 -4.19
CA LYS A 70 -0.65 11.44 -3.81
C LYS A 70 -0.78 11.45 -2.30
N SER A 71 -0.69 12.63 -1.70
CA SER A 71 -1.20 12.81 -0.33
C SER A 71 -2.69 12.50 -0.32
N VAL A 72 -3.17 11.72 0.65
CA VAL A 72 -4.58 11.36 0.80
C VAL A 72 -5.03 11.60 2.25
N SER A 73 -6.33 11.71 2.51
CA SER A 73 -6.83 11.82 3.88
C SER A 73 -7.07 10.45 4.51
N ALA A 74 -7.29 10.41 5.81
CA ALA A 74 -7.69 9.17 6.50
C ALA A 74 -9.02 8.64 5.93
N GLU A 75 -9.98 9.53 5.67
CA GLU A 75 -11.30 9.19 5.12
C GLU A 75 -11.18 8.58 3.72
N THR A 76 -10.24 9.06 2.89
CA THR A 76 -9.94 8.42 1.60
C THR A 76 -9.45 6.99 1.79
N CYS A 77 -8.51 6.75 2.72
CA CYS A 77 -8.04 5.40 3.03
C CYS A 77 -9.17 4.48 3.51
N GLU A 78 -10.03 4.98 4.40
CA GLU A 78 -11.19 4.24 4.91
C GLU A 78 -12.17 3.90 3.79
N ALA A 79 -12.45 4.85 2.90
CA ALA A 79 -13.37 4.66 1.78
C ALA A 79 -12.85 3.62 0.78
N LEU A 80 -11.55 3.65 0.46
CA LEU A 80 -10.92 2.70 -0.47
C LEU A 80 -10.80 1.30 0.11
N MET A 81 -10.55 1.17 1.41
CA MET A 81 -10.36 -0.13 2.07
C MET A 81 -11.63 -0.71 2.68
N GLY A 82 -12.66 0.11 2.91
CA GLY A 82 -13.90 -0.30 3.58
C GLY A 82 -13.72 -0.64 5.06
N GLN A 83 -12.70 -0.07 5.73
CA GLN A 83 -12.36 -0.34 7.13
C GLN A 83 -11.95 0.94 7.86
N PRO A 84 -12.16 1.05 9.18
CA PRO A 84 -11.70 2.19 9.98
C PRO A 84 -10.17 2.35 9.95
N ILE A 85 -9.70 3.59 9.96
CA ILE A 85 -8.26 3.89 9.85
C ILE A 85 -7.46 3.35 11.03
N SER A 86 -8.07 3.30 12.22
CA SER A 86 -7.48 2.70 13.42
C SER A 86 -7.14 1.23 13.23
N ASP A 87 -8.01 0.50 12.54
CA ASP A 87 -7.85 -0.93 12.30
C ASP A 87 -6.79 -1.16 11.24
N LEU A 88 -6.82 -0.38 10.15
CA LEU A 88 -5.81 -0.41 9.09
C LEU A 88 -4.41 -0.16 9.64
N ILE A 89 -4.23 0.87 10.47
CA ILE A 89 -2.94 1.18 11.10
C ILE A 89 -2.49 0.05 12.02
N SER A 90 -3.41 -0.50 12.83
CA SER A 90 -3.10 -1.59 13.76
C SER A 90 -2.67 -2.85 13.03
N MET A 91 -3.39 -3.23 11.97
CA MET A 91 -3.08 -4.36 11.10
C MET A 91 -1.74 -4.16 10.37
N GLY A 92 -1.52 -2.97 9.79
CA GLY A 92 -0.29 -2.63 9.10
C GLY A 92 0.93 -2.71 10.02
N ARG A 93 0.84 -2.15 11.23
CA ARG A 93 1.90 -2.25 12.26
C ARG A 93 2.18 -3.70 12.63
N ALA A 94 1.13 -4.52 12.83
CA ALA A 94 1.29 -5.93 13.16
C ALA A 94 1.99 -6.71 12.03
N LYS A 95 1.59 -6.47 10.77
CA LYS A 95 2.23 -7.06 9.59
C LYS A 95 3.70 -6.65 9.50
N ARG A 96 4.00 -5.37 9.62
CA ARG A 96 5.37 -4.84 9.56
C ARG A 96 6.27 -5.46 10.62
N LYS A 97 5.77 -5.57 11.86
CA LYS A 97 6.49 -6.22 12.96
C LYS A 97 6.76 -7.69 12.66
N ALA A 98 5.81 -8.41 12.07
CA ALA A 98 5.98 -9.81 11.70
C ALA A 98 7.02 -9.99 10.58
N GLU A 99 7.03 -9.11 9.56
CA GLU A 99 8.04 -9.11 8.50
C GLU A 99 9.45 -8.92 9.07
N LEU A 100 9.65 -7.91 9.92
CA LEU A 100 10.94 -7.65 10.57
C LEU A 100 11.39 -8.81 11.48
N ALA A 101 10.45 -9.45 12.18
CA ALA A 101 10.74 -10.65 12.98
C ALA A 101 11.17 -11.83 12.10
N GLY A 102 10.56 -12.01 10.92
CA GLY A 102 10.94 -13.01 9.93
C GLY A 102 12.38 -12.84 9.43
N TYR A 103 12.76 -11.61 9.05
CA TYR A 103 14.14 -11.30 8.65
C TYR A 103 15.16 -11.54 9.77
N THR A 104 14.76 -11.32 11.03
CA THR A 104 15.64 -11.55 12.19
C THR A 104 15.92 -13.05 12.43
N LEU A 105 15.09 -13.95 11.90
CA LEU A 105 15.27 -15.40 12.01
C LEU A 105 16.07 -15.98 10.83
N GLU A 106 15.94 -15.41 9.63
CA GLU A 106 16.72 -15.82 8.45
C GLU A 106 18.17 -15.28 8.45
N GLY A 107 18.45 -14.23 9.24
CA GLY A 107 19.78 -13.64 9.40
C GLY A 107 20.68 -14.28 10.48
N LYS A 108 20.26 -15.38 11.10
CA LYS A 108 21.12 -16.14 12.03
C LYS A 108 21.77 -17.31 11.30
N VAL A 109 22.91 -17.04 10.65
CA VAL A 109 23.91 -18.04 10.26
C VAL A 109 25.13 -17.87 11.15
#